data_AF-A0A0F9A0I1-F1
#
_entry.id   AF-A0A0F9A0I1-F1
#
_cell.length_a   1.000
_cell.length_b   1.000
_cell.length_c   1.000
_cell.angle_alpha   90.00
_cell.angle_beta   90.00
_cell.angle_gamma   90.00
#
_symmetry.space_group_name_H-M   'P 1'
#
loop_
_entity.id
_entity.type
_entity.pdbx_description
1 polymer ?
#
loop_
_entity_poly.entity_id
_entity_poly.type
_entity_poly.pdbx_seq_one_letter_code
_entity_poly.pdbx_strand_id
1 'polypeptide(L)'
;MITSIIDTPPPPKFSGYHLACDKGGLKYLHSSSENELRSWQTNSIIDSNVFRACKEQNVKQIIYPSSSAVYPLDNQYKLGTIFTEKDKSTNAEGGYGWTKYIGEIQLEWLENIITAIPLIILEYCRMEYSRRKDKCLIQ
;
A
#
# COMPACT_ATOMS: atom_id res chain seq x y z
N MET A 1 -53.02 -14.13 3.21
CA MET A 1 -52.32 -12.83 3.07
C MET A 1 -51.73 -12.50 4.44
N ILE A 2 -50.42 -12.70 4.61
CA ILE A 2 -49.46 -11.88 5.39
C ILE A 2 -48.09 -12.48 5.07
N THR A 3 -47.18 -11.59 4.74
CA THR A 3 -45.95 -11.74 3.97
C THR A 3 -44.73 -12.04 4.85
N SER A 4 -43.89 -12.96 4.35
CA SER A 4 -42.42 -13.06 4.50
C SER A 4 -41.77 -12.38 5.71
N ILE A 5 -41.49 -13.19 6.73
CA ILE A 5 -40.53 -12.92 7.80
C ILE A 5 -39.11 -13.12 7.20
N ILE A 6 -38.30 -12.04 7.21
CA ILE A 6 -36.83 -11.97 7.03
C ILE A 6 -36.19 -12.55 5.74
N ASP A 7 -36.33 -11.82 4.64
CA ASP A 7 -35.22 -11.68 3.66
C ASP A 7 -34.27 -10.58 4.17
N THR A 8 -33.50 -10.86 5.23
CA THR A 8 -32.28 -10.08 5.42
C THR A 8 -31.33 -10.52 4.31
N PRO A 9 -30.86 -9.61 3.43
CA PRO A 9 -29.92 -9.98 2.38
C PRO A 9 -28.74 -10.70 3.02
N PRO A 10 -28.27 -11.82 2.44
CA PRO A 10 -27.14 -12.55 2.99
C PRO A 10 -25.96 -11.56 3.16
N PRO A 11 -25.19 -11.65 4.26
CA PRO A 11 -24.05 -10.78 4.47
C PRO A 11 -23.16 -10.84 3.22
N PRO A 12 -22.63 -9.69 2.74
CA PRO A 12 -21.85 -9.64 1.52
C PRO A 12 -20.77 -10.73 1.55
N LYS A 13 -20.85 -11.64 0.57
CA LYS A 13 -19.93 -12.77 0.45
C LYS A 13 -18.49 -12.25 0.31
N PHE A 14 -17.65 -12.68 1.24
CA PHE A 14 -16.19 -12.57 1.30
C PHE A 14 -15.59 -11.15 1.32
N SER A 15 -15.01 -10.81 2.48
CA SER A 15 -13.99 -9.78 2.65
C SER A 15 -12.61 -10.40 2.38
N GLY A 16 -11.96 -10.00 1.28
CA GLY A 16 -10.60 -10.46 0.96
C GLY A 16 -9.53 -9.53 1.55
N TYR A 17 -8.44 -10.09 2.09
CA TYR A 17 -7.25 -9.32 2.49
C TYR A 17 -6.18 -9.47 1.42
N HIS A 18 -5.92 -8.42 0.65
CA HIS A 18 -4.88 -8.44 -0.37
C HIS A 18 -3.53 -8.06 0.23
N LEU A 19 -2.88 -9.02 0.89
CA LEU A 19 -1.60 -8.81 1.56
C LEU A 19 -0.39 -9.22 0.71
N ALA A 20 -0.61 -9.87 -0.44
CA ALA A 20 0.45 -10.40 -1.27
C ALA A 20 1.19 -9.27 -1.98
N CYS A 21 2.48 -9.13 -1.68
CA CYS A 21 3.36 -8.21 -2.38
C CYS A 21 4.82 -8.67 -2.21
N ASP A 22 5.63 -8.31 -3.20
CA ASP A 22 7.07 -8.28 -3.12
C ASP A 22 7.51 -7.07 -2.29
N LYS A 23 7.91 -7.33 -1.04
CA LYS A 23 8.32 -6.32 -0.06
C LYS A 23 9.63 -6.71 0.62
N GLY A 24 10.39 -5.72 1.08
CA GLY A 24 11.61 -5.95 1.85
C GLY A 24 12.17 -4.68 2.49
N GLY A 25 13.39 -4.78 3.00
CA GLY A 25 14.13 -3.63 3.55
C GLY A 25 14.75 -2.75 2.45
N LEU A 26 15.46 -1.69 2.85
CA LEU A 26 15.91 -0.62 1.97
C LEU A 26 16.87 -1.16 0.91
N LYS A 27 17.83 -1.98 1.36
CA LYS A 27 18.77 -2.64 0.45
C LYS A 27 18.07 -3.62 -0.50
N TYR A 28 16.96 -4.22 -0.11
CA TYR A 28 16.25 -5.16 -0.98
C TYR A 28 15.47 -4.41 -2.08
N LEU A 29 14.80 -3.31 -1.72
CA LEU A 29 13.97 -2.55 -2.64
C LEU A 29 14.76 -1.54 -3.49
N HIS A 30 15.78 -0.89 -2.90
CA HIS A 30 16.41 0.31 -3.46
C HIS A 30 17.91 0.17 -3.75
N SER A 31 18.48 -1.05 -3.74
CA SER A 31 19.93 -1.20 -4.01
C SER A 31 20.33 -0.99 -5.47
N SER A 32 19.38 -1.07 -6.41
CA SER A 32 19.62 -0.91 -7.84
C SER A 32 18.33 -0.53 -8.57
N SER A 33 18.45 0.08 -9.74
CA SER A 33 17.30 0.35 -10.61
C SER A 33 16.55 -0.91 -11.05
N GLU A 34 17.25 -2.05 -11.12
CA GLU A 34 16.64 -3.35 -11.41
C GLU A 34 15.71 -3.78 -10.27
N ASN A 35 16.08 -3.54 -9.01
CA ASN A 35 15.24 -3.88 -7.86
C ASN A 35 13.99 -2.99 -7.80
N GLU A 36 14.13 -1.71 -8.14
CA GLU A 36 13.01 -0.78 -8.28
C GLU A 36 12.03 -1.27 -9.35
N LEU A 37 12.55 -1.60 -10.53
CA LEU A 37 11.77 -2.10 -11.65
C LEU A 37 11.09 -3.42 -11.31
N ARG A 38 11.82 -4.35 -10.68
CA ARG A 38 11.30 -5.65 -10.25
C ARG A 38 10.16 -5.49 -9.26
N SER A 39 10.34 -4.62 -8.25
CA SER A 39 9.31 -4.38 -7.24
C SER A 39 8.07 -3.77 -7.88
N TRP A 40 8.24 -2.79 -8.75
CA TRP A 40 7.14 -2.18 -9.51
C TRP A 40 6.38 -3.21 -10.34
N GLN A 41 7.07 -3.95 -11.21
CA GLN A 41 6.44 -4.89 -12.14
C GLN A 41 5.73 -6.02 -11.40
N THR A 42 6.41 -6.63 -10.42
CA THR A 42 5.87 -7.76 -9.65
C THR A 42 4.60 -7.34 -8.91
N ASN A 43 4.67 -6.24 -8.16
CA ASN A 43 3.52 -5.78 -7.38
C ASN A 43 2.38 -5.30 -8.28
N SER A 44 2.68 -4.63 -9.40
CA SER A 44 1.63 -4.13 -10.30
C SER A 44 0.85 -5.27 -10.95
N ILE A 45 1.54 -6.37 -11.30
CA ILE A 45 0.90 -7.57 -11.85
C ILE A 45 0.02 -8.24 -10.79
N ILE A 46 0.52 -8.36 -9.55
CA ILE A 46 -0.25 -8.96 -8.47
C ILE A 46 -1.52 -8.14 -8.21
N ASP A 47 -1.39 -6.83 -8.00
CA ASP A 47 -2.51 -5.91 -7.73
C ASP A 47 -3.54 -5.95 -8.86
N SER A 48 -3.10 -5.80 -10.11
CA SER A 48 -4.01 -5.81 -11.27
C SER A 48 -4.77 -7.13 -11.41
N ASN A 49 -4.11 -8.27 -11.17
CA ASN A 49 -4.76 -9.58 -11.25
C ASN A 49 -5.80 -9.77 -10.14
N VAL A 50 -5.49 -9.39 -8.91
CA VAL A 50 -6.42 -9.51 -7.78
C VAL A 50 -7.61 -8.58 -7.96
N PHE A 51 -7.38 -7.33 -8.36
CA PHE A 51 -8.43 -6.34 -8.58
C PHE A 51 -9.37 -6.75 -9.72
N ARG A 52 -8.82 -7.26 -10.83
CA ARG A 52 -9.62 -7.84 -11.91
C ARG A 52 -10.45 -9.02 -11.43
N ALA A 53 -9.86 -9.96 -10.70
CA ALA A 53 -10.58 -11.11 -10.17
C ALA A 53 -11.70 -10.69 -9.20
N CYS A 54 -11.45 -9.67 -8.37
CA CYS A 54 -12.46 -9.11 -7.46
C CYS A 54 -13.66 -8.56 -8.24
N LYS A 55 -13.41 -7.83 -9.32
CA LYS A 55 -14.45 -7.32 -10.22
C LYS A 55 -15.24 -8.46 -10.88
N GLU A 56 -14.55 -9.43 -11.46
CA GLU A 56 -15.17 -10.57 -12.17
C GLU A 56 -16.01 -11.45 -11.25
N GLN A 57 -15.57 -11.65 -10.01
CA GLN A 57 -16.26 -12.47 -9.01
C GLN A 57 -17.26 -11.68 -8.15
N ASN A 58 -17.48 -10.40 -8.44
CA ASN A 58 -18.38 -9.52 -7.67
C ASN A 58 -18.06 -9.49 -6.17
N VAL A 59 -16.77 -9.50 -5.81
CA VAL A 59 -16.31 -9.37 -4.43
C VAL A 59 -16.83 -8.05 -3.89
N LYS A 60 -17.36 -8.07 -2.66
CA LYS A 60 -18.03 -6.92 -2.05
C LYS A 60 -17.10 -6.06 -1.20
N GLN A 61 -15.99 -6.62 -0.73
CA GLN A 61 -15.06 -5.91 0.12
C GLN A 61 -13.62 -6.39 -0.07
N ILE A 62 -12.68 -5.44 -0.14
CA ILE A 62 -11.24 -5.71 -0.19
C ILE A 62 -10.49 -4.80 0.79
N ILE A 63 -9.55 -5.38 1.52
CA ILE A 63 -8.60 -4.66 2.36
C ILE A 63 -7.26 -4.65 1.64
N TYR A 64 -6.79 -3.45 1.31
CA TYR A 64 -5.53 -3.23 0.60
C TYR A 64 -4.56 -2.42 1.46
N PRO A 65 -3.52 -3.04 2.03
CA PRO A 65 -2.54 -2.33 2.82
C PRO A 65 -1.69 -1.44 1.92
N SER A 66 -1.78 -0.13 2.16
CA SER A 66 -0.85 0.84 1.63
C SER A 66 0.41 0.95 2.50
N SER A 67 1.34 1.83 2.14
CA SER A 67 2.63 2.02 2.80
C SER A 67 2.92 3.49 2.97
N SER A 68 3.72 3.87 3.98
CA SER A 68 4.29 5.22 4.08
C SER A 68 5.14 5.62 2.87
N ALA A 69 5.58 4.65 2.06
CA ALA A 69 6.32 4.88 0.82
C ALA A 69 5.52 5.64 -0.26
N VAL A 70 4.20 5.78 -0.13
CA VAL A 70 3.36 6.55 -1.07
C VAL A 70 3.49 8.07 -0.88
N TYR A 71 4.05 8.52 0.24
CA TYR A 71 4.24 9.94 0.51
C TYR A 71 5.43 10.53 -0.26
N PRO A 72 5.50 11.86 -0.43
CA PRO A 72 6.54 12.50 -1.23
C PRO A 72 7.94 12.26 -0.65
N LEU A 73 8.82 11.69 -1.47
CA LEU A 73 10.18 11.28 -1.07
C LEU A 73 10.96 12.40 -0.38
N ASP A 74 10.89 13.63 -0.90
CA ASP A 74 11.61 14.79 -0.35
C ASP A 74 11.21 15.14 1.10
N ASN A 75 9.97 14.79 1.47
CA ASN A 75 9.45 15.05 2.81
C ASN A 75 9.70 13.88 3.76
N GLN A 76 9.90 12.66 3.25
CA GLN A 76 10.20 11.47 4.06
C GLN A 76 11.57 11.58 4.75
N TYR A 77 12.54 12.26 4.13
CA TYR A 77 13.87 12.47 4.70
C TYR A 77 13.95 13.59 5.73
N LYS A 78 12.87 14.38 5.90
CA LYS A 78 12.83 15.48 6.86
C LYS A 78 12.37 14.98 8.22
N LEU A 79 13.17 15.26 9.25
CA LEU A 79 12.83 14.95 10.64
C LEU A 79 11.63 15.79 11.10
N GLY A 80 10.68 15.16 11.79
CA GLY A 80 9.51 15.84 12.35
C GLY A 80 8.40 16.11 11.33
N THR A 81 8.52 15.63 10.09
CA THR A 81 7.42 15.68 9.12
C THR A 81 6.24 14.84 9.62
N ILE A 82 5.06 15.43 9.59
CA ILE A 82 3.79 14.75 9.84
C ILE A 82 3.06 14.70 8.51
N PHE A 83 2.70 13.50 8.09
CA PHE A 83 1.91 13.28 6.87
C PHE A 83 0.43 13.15 7.21
N THR A 84 -0.40 13.69 6.35
CA THR A 84 -1.85 13.51 6.30
C THR A 84 -2.24 12.80 5.01
N GLU A 85 -3.43 12.20 4.94
CA GLU A 85 -3.92 11.53 3.71
C GLU A 85 -3.90 12.42 2.47
N LYS A 86 -3.95 13.75 2.65
CA LYS A 86 -3.91 14.73 1.55
C LYS A 86 -2.49 14.97 1.00
N ASP A 87 -1.46 14.55 1.72
CA ASP A 87 -0.07 14.77 1.34
C ASP A 87 0.45 13.68 0.40
N LYS A 88 -0.34 12.64 0.12
CA LYS A 88 -0.02 11.62 -0.89
C LYS A 88 0.12 12.32 -2.25
N SER A 89 1.27 12.17 -2.91
CA SER A 89 1.57 12.93 -4.13
C SER A 89 2.41 12.14 -5.14
N THR A 90 2.63 12.74 -6.30
CA THR A 90 3.29 12.20 -7.50
C THR A 90 4.80 11.96 -7.36
N ASN A 91 5.35 11.80 -6.15
CA ASN A 91 6.77 11.49 -5.95
C ASN A 91 6.97 10.42 -4.87
N ALA A 92 6.32 9.28 -5.05
CA ALA A 92 6.43 8.14 -4.15
C ALA A 92 7.84 7.51 -4.18
N GLU A 93 8.19 6.80 -3.10
CA GLU A 93 9.52 6.18 -2.92
C GLU A 93 9.68 4.92 -3.79
N GLY A 94 10.42 5.09 -4.90
CA GLY A 94 10.83 3.98 -5.76
C GLY A 94 9.67 3.18 -6.38
N GLY A 95 9.98 2.03 -6.96
CA GLY A 95 8.99 1.18 -7.61
C GLY A 95 7.92 0.65 -6.66
N TYR A 96 8.31 0.34 -5.41
CA TYR A 96 7.39 -0.12 -4.38
C TYR A 96 6.34 0.94 -3.99
N GLY A 97 6.80 2.17 -3.67
CA GLY A 97 5.93 3.27 -3.29
C GLY A 97 4.98 3.65 -4.42
N TRP A 98 5.51 3.71 -5.65
CA TRP A 98 4.70 3.97 -6.83
C TRP A 98 3.61 2.93 -7.05
N THR A 99 3.92 1.63 -6.90
CA THR A 99 2.88 0.61 -7.06
C THR A 99 1.81 0.71 -6.00
N LYS A 100 2.17 0.99 -4.73
CA LYS A 100 1.16 1.20 -3.68
C LYS A 100 0.24 2.37 -3.97
N TYR A 101 0.82 3.49 -4.42
CA TYR A 101 0.04 4.67 -4.79
C TYR A 101 -0.91 4.40 -5.96
N ILE A 102 -0.43 3.74 -7.02
CA ILE A 102 -1.27 3.35 -8.16
C ILE A 102 -2.32 2.31 -7.77
N GLY A 103 -2.01 1.40 -6.84
CA GLY A 103 -2.96 0.43 -6.32
C GLY A 103 -4.13 1.10 -5.59
N GLU A 104 -3.87 2.16 -4.81
CA GLU A 104 -4.94 2.98 -4.20
C GLU A 104 -5.85 3.59 -5.28
N ILE A 105 -5.26 4.19 -6.32
CA ILE A 105 -6.01 4.81 -7.43
C ILE A 105 -6.85 3.76 -8.19
N GLN A 106 -6.29 2.57 -8.46
CA GLN A 106 -7.04 1.49 -9.12
C GLN A 106 -8.26 1.06 -8.29
N LEU A 107 -8.13 1.03 -6.97
CA LEU A 107 -9.22 0.70 -6.05
C LEU A 107 -10.27 1.80 -5.99
N GLU A 108 -9.89 3.08 -6.10
CA GLU A 108 -10.85 4.19 -6.22
C GLU A 108 -11.68 4.10 -7.51
N TRP A 109 -11.10 3.58 -8.60
CA TRP A 109 -11.80 3.36 -9.86
C TRP A 109 -12.63 2.08 -9.91
N LEU A 110 -12.45 1.17 -8.95
CA LEU A 110 -13.26 -0.04 -8.84
C LEU A 110 -14.64 0.30 -8.23
N GLU A 111 -15.64 0.42 -9.08
CA GLU A 111 -17.02 0.62 -8.65
C GLU A 111 -17.58 -0.59 -7.90
N ASN A 112 -18.49 -0.35 -6.95
CA ASN A 112 -19.28 -1.37 -6.24
C ASN A 112 -18.49 -2.36 -5.36
N ILE A 113 -17.27 -2.00 -4.95
CA ILE A 113 -16.50 -2.72 -3.93
C ILE A 113 -16.20 -1.79 -2.76
N ILE A 114 -16.41 -2.27 -1.53
CA ILE A 114 -16.04 -1.52 -0.32
C ILE A 114 -14.54 -1.70 -0.12
N THR A 115 -13.77 -0.62 -0.18
CA THR A 115 -12.32 -0.63 -0.02
C THR A 115 -11.94 -0.12 1.37
N ALA A 116 -10.99 -0.78 2.01
CA ALA A 116 -10.31 -0.23 3.19
C ALA A 116 -8.81 -0.24 2.94
N ILE A 117 -8.18 0.92 3.11
CA ILE A 117 -6.77 1.14 2.81
C ILE A 117 -6.02 1.48 4.11
N PRO A 118 -5.65 0.47 4.93
CA PRO A 118 -4.82 0.73 6.09
C PRO A 118 -3.41 1.12 5.65
N LEU A 119 -2.89 2.21 6.22
CA LEU A 119 -1.50 2.60 6.03
C LEU A 119 -0.59 1.70 6.89
N ILE A 120 0.31 0.97 6.24
CA ILE A 120 1.39 0.26 6.94
C ILE A 120 2.58 1.22 7.07
N ILE A 121 2.88 1.61 8.30
CA ILE A 121 4.10 2.35 8.63
C ILE A 121 5.16 1.32 9.01
N LEU A 122 6.15 1.14 8.14
CA LEU A 122 7.41 0.54 8.56
C LEU A 122 8.17 1.64 9.30
N GLU A 123 8.50 1.43 10.57
CA GLU A 123 9.22 2.41 11.41
C GLU A 123 10.67 2.58 10.90
N TYR A 124 10.83 3.30 9.78
CA TYR A 124 12.10 3.51 9.08
C TYR A 124 12.91 4.64 9.71
N CYS A 125 12.23 5.72 10.11
CA CYS A 125 12.88 6.95 10.57
C CYS A 125 13.66 6.78 11.88
N ARG A 126 13.45 5.71 12.67
CA ARG A 126 14.13 5.54 13.95
C ARG A 126 15.48 4.84 13.87
N MET A 127 15.75 4.06 12.81
CA MET A 127 16.96 3.21 12.74
C MET A 127 18.17 3.89 12.07
N GLU A 128 17.97 4.73 11.04
CA GLU A 128 19.07 5.46 10.38
C GLU A 128 19.72 6.51 11.30
N TYR A 129 18.93 7.19 12.14
CA TYR A 129 19.44 8.20 13.07
C TYR A 129 20.31 7.60 14.18
N SER A 130 19.94 6.42 14.71
CA SER A 130 20.73 5.73 15.74
C SER A 130 22.11 5.32 15.20
N ARG A 131 22.18 4.82 13.94
CA ARG A 131 23.46 4.43 13.31
C ARG A 131 24.38 5.59 12.94
N ARG A 132 23.87 6.81 12.76
CA ARG A 132 24.71 7.98 12.45
C ARG A 132 25.35 8.62 13.69
N LYS A 133 24.80 8.43 14.90
CA LYS A 133 25.48 8.86 16.13
C LYS A 133 26.73 8.03 16.44
N ASP A 134 26.73 6.75 16.08
CA ASP A 134 27.85 5.84 16.37
C ASP A 134 29.04 5.97 15.40
N LYS A 135 28.97 6.85 14.40
CA LYS A 135 30.07 7.12 13.46
C LYS A 135 30.73 8.49 13.61
N CYS A 136 30.36 9.25 14.65
CA CYS A 136 30.96 10.56 14.93
C CYS A 136 31.58 10.59 16.34
N LEU A 137 32.33 9.55 16.71
CA LEU A 137 33.18 9.53 17.90
C LEU A 137 34.33 8.53 17.72
N ILE A 138 35.27 8.81 16.81
CA ILE A 138 36.71 8.53 17.00
C ILE A 138 37.45 9.64 16.24
N GLN A 139 38.49 10.16 16.91
CA GLN A 139 39.35 11.31 16.60
C GLN A 139 39.77 11.46 15.13
#